data_AF-A0A0J9W8I6-F1
#
_entry.id   AF-A0A0J9W8I6-F1
#
_cell.length_a   1.000
_cell.length_b   1.000
_cell.length_c   1.000
_cell.angle_alpha   90.00
_cell.angle_beta   90.00
_cell.angle_gamma   90.00
#
_symmetry.space_group_name_H-M   'P 1'
#
loop_
_entity.id
_entity.type
_entity.pdbx_description
1 polymer ?
#
loop_
_entity_poly.entity_id
_entity_poly.type
_entity_poly.pdbx_seq_one_letter_code
_entity_poly.pdbx_strand_id
1 'polypeptide(L)'
;MAPTIFIVPGFYEGPTVFQPLADSLNGRGFKTVITTISSTGKTPPDSPNMDGDIANIAKDLAPVVEEAGDEGVVAVMHSAGGFIGSGALKGLTSQARQDSGKAGGVKKIIFITAGVALEGYEQGPMEFFDYHESNGTQSCKDPRSLLYGDFSDEEASEWLPGLQHQADRGWATKVQYCGWREVPSVYIICEGDRILPAELQERFAGLAGSEIMKVDAGHMVQLSQTEKVAGIIASHAN
;
A
#
# COMPACT_ATOMS: atom_id res chain seq x y z
N MET A 1 15.70 -18.59 -6.14
CA MET A 1 14.25 -18.75 -5.95
C MET A 1 13.60 -17.42 -6.36
N ALA A 2 12.28 -17.27 -6.26
CA ALA A 2 11.65 -15.96 -6.49
C ALA A 2 11.65 -15.17 -5.16
N PRO A 3 11.72 -13.84 -5.17
CA PRO A 3 11.49 -13.06 -3.97
C PRO A 3 10.08 -13.28 -3.40
N THR A 4 9.91 -12.98 -2.12
CA THR A 4 8.57 -12.92 -1.54
C THR A 4 7.93 -11.56 -1.83
N ILE A 5 6.67 -11.54 -2.26
CA ILE A 5 5.87 -10.32 -2.42
C ILE A 5 5.18 -10.00 -1.11
N PHE A 6 5.39 -8.81 -0.59
CA PHE A 6 4.75 -8.32 0.63
C PHE A 6 3.82 -7.14 0.30
N ILE A 7 2.52 -7.32 0.47
CA ILE A 7 1.49 -6.37 0.06
C ILE A 7 1.00 -5.57 1.27
N VAL A 8 1.05 -4.24 1.15
CA VAL A 8 0.55 -3.28 2.13
C VAL A 8 -0.69 -2.57 1.57
N PRO A 9 -1.89 -2.82 2.14
CA PRO A 9 -3.14 -2.16 1.75
C PRO A 9 -3.17 -0.65 1.98
N GLY A 10 -4.17 0.01 1.40
CA GLY A 10 -4.57 1.38 1.67
C GLY A 10 -5.56 1.51 2.83
N PHE A 11 -6.02 2.74 3.10
CA PHE A 11 -7.11 2.95 4.07
C PHE A 11 -8.39 2.24 3.65
N TYR A 12 -9.21 1.89 4.65
CA TYR A 12 -10.52 1.23 4.49
C TYR A 12 -10.46 -0.21 3.97
N GLU A 13 -9.32 -0.62 3.41
CA GLU A 13 -9.10 -1.92 2.81
C GLU A 13 -8.70 -2.97 3.85
N GLY A 14 -8.85 -4.23 3.47
CA GLY A 14 -8.30 -5.37 4.19
C GLY A 14 -7.64 -6.35 3.23
N PRO A 15 -7.10 -7.47 3.71
CA PRO A 15 -6.40 -8.43 2.86
C PRO A 15 -7.26 -8.99 1.73
N THR A 16 -8.58 -9.08 1.93
CA THR A 16 -9.53 -9.68 0.98
C THR A 16 -9.48 -9.05 -0.41
N VAL A 17 -9.34 -7.72 -0.52
CA VAL A 17 -9.29 -7.03 -1.84
C VAL A 17 -7.98 -7.28 -2.60
N PHE A 18 -6.96 -7.86 -1.95
CA PHE A 18 -5.70 -8.25 -2.59
C PHE A 18 -5.60 -9.75 -2.84
N GLN A 19 -6.57 -10.56 -2.36
CA GLN A 19 -6.51 -12.01 -2.53
C GLN A 19 -6.46 -12.43 -4.00
N PRO A 20 -7.27 -11.86 -4.93
CA PRO A 20 -7.17 -12.21 -6.35
C PRO A 20 -5.78 -11.92 -6.95
N LEU A 21 -5.17 -10.80 -6.56
CA LEU A 21 -3.81 -10.44 -6.97
C LEU A 21 -2.77 -11.41 -6.40
N ALA A 22 -2.88 -11.74 -5.12
CA ALA A 22 -2.00 -12.70 -4.47
C ALA A 22 -2.11 -14.10 -5.11
N ASP A 23 -3.31 -14.55 -5.46
CA ASP A 23 -3.53 -15.83 -6.14
C ASP A 23 -2.89 -15.84 -7.54
N SER A 24 -3.04 -14.76 -8.30
CA SER A 24 -2.37 -14.61 -9.60
C SER A 24 -0.83 -14.64 -9.46
N LEU A 25 -0.27 -13.95 -8.46
CA LEU A 25 1.17 -13.96 -8.17
C LEU A 25 1.67 -15.33 -7.69
N ASN A 26 0.90 -16.02 -6.85
CA ASN A 26 1.18 -17.38 -6.40
C ASN A 26 1.20 -18.35 -7.59
N GLY A 27 0.24 -18.23 -8.53
CA GLY A 27 0.22 -18.99 -9.78
C GLY A 27 1.44 -18.74 -10.68
N ARG A 28 2.11 -17.59 -10.52
CA ARG A 28 3.36 -17.22 -11.20
C ARG A 28 4.62 -17.66 -10.43
N GLY A 29 4.47 -18.35 -9.31
CA GLY A 29 5.57 -18.91 -8.52
C GLY A 29 6.14 -17.97 -7.45
N PHE A 30 5.50 -16.85 -7.17
CA PHE A 30 5.88 -15.97 -6.07
C PHE A 30 5.18 -16.39 -4.78
N LYS A 31 5.89 -16.39 -3.65
CA LYS A 31 5.23 -16.40 -2.36
C LYS A 31 4.64 -15.00 -2.12
N THR A 32 3.39 -14.92 -1.69
CA THR A 32 2.73 -13.64 -1.36
C THR A 32 2.31 -13.59 0.10
N VAL A 33 2.53 -12.46 0.75
CA VAL A 33 2.07 -12.14 2.11
C VAL A 33 1.35 -10.80 2.06
N ILE A 34 0.16 -10.72 2.66
CA ILE A 34 -0.63 -9.49 2.75
C ILE A 34 -0.73 -9.11 4.23
N THR A 35 -0.29 -7.89 4.59
CA THR A 35 -0.43 -7.37 5.95
C THR A 35 -1.74 -6.60 6.13
N THR A 36 -1.94 -6.01 7.31
CA THR A 36 -3.09 -5.19 7.66
C THR A 36 -2.65 -3.84 8.19
N ILE A 37 -3.47 -2.81 7.99
CA ILE A 37 -3.36 -1.56 8.74
C ILE A 37 -4.09 -1.77 10.07
N SER A 38 -3.36 -1.70 11.19
CA SER A 38 -3.84 -2.12 12.50
C SER A 38 -4.95 -1.25 13.09
N SER A 39 -5.09 -0.03 12.58
CA SER A 39 -6.11 0.95 12.93
C SER A 39 -7.36 0.89 12.06
N THR A 40 -7.34 0.18 10.94
CA THR A 40 -8.52 0.02 10.08
C THR A 40 -9.63 -0.72 10.83
N GLY A 41 -10.84 -0.15 10.80
CA GLY A 41 -12.01 -0.65 11.53
C GLY A 41 -12.00 -0.38 13.04
N LYS A 42 -11.03 0.38 13.57
CA LYS A 42 -10.98 0.76 14.98
C LYS A 42 -11.43 2.21 15.21
N THR A 43 -11.97 2.44 16.39
CA THR A 43 -12.44 3.74 16.86
C THR A 43 -11.52 4.28 17.97
N PRO A 44 -11.29 5.60 18.06
CA PRO A 44 -10.65 6.21 19.23
C PRO A 44 -11.40 5.89 20.55
N PRO A 45 -10.71 5.85 21.71
CA PRO A 45 -9.27 6.05 21.88
C PRO A 45 -8.42 4.79 21.62
N ASP A 46 -9.03 3.64 21.33
CA ASP A 46 -8.34 2.35 21.20
C ASP A 46 -7.71 2.13 19.81
N SER A 47 -7.95 3.03 18.86
CA SER A 47 -7.29 3.02 17.55
C SER A 47 -5.81 3.38 17.68
N PRO A 48 -4.89 2.57 17.13
CA PRO A 48 -3.52 2.97 16.87
C PRO A 48 -3.45 4.25 16.03
N ASN A 49 -2.38 5.02 16.24
CA ASN A 49 -2.00 6.10 15.36
C ASN A 49 -1.12 5.57 14.20
N MET A 50 -0.71 6.46 13.31
CA MET A 50 0.13 6.14 12.15
C MET A 50 1.44 5.44 12.53
N ASP A 51 2.10 5.84 13.63
CA ASP A 51 3.31 5.16 14.11
C ASP A 51 3.02 3.71 14.55
N GLY A 52 1.85 3.48 15.16
CA GLY A 52 1.37 2.15 15.52
C GLY A 52 1.12 1.26 14.30
N ASP A 53 0.56 1.81 13.23
CA ASP A 53 0.39 1.09 11.97
C ASP A 53 1.71 0.77 11.29
N ILE A 54 2.63 1.73 11.24
CA ILE A 54 4.01 1.52 10.74
C ILE A 54 4.69 0.39 11.52
N ALA A 55 4.57 0.39 12.85
CA ALA A 55 5.16 -0.65 13.70
C ALA A 55 4.51 -2.02 13.48
N ASN A 56 3.20 -2.07 13.22
CA ASN A 56 2.50 -3.32 12.88
C ASN A 56 2.99 -3.88 11.55
N ILE A 57 3.06 -3.05 10.50
CA ILE A 57 3.55 -3.45 9.18
C ILE A 57 5.00 -3.93 9.28
N ALA A 58 5.86 -3.23 10.04
CA ALA A 58 7.25 -3.65 10.24
C ALA A 58 7.36 -4.99 10.98
N LYS A 59 6.49 -5.23 11.97
CA LYS A 59 6.41 -6.50 12.70
C LYS A 59 6.03 -7.66 11.79
N ASP A 60 5.10 -7.45 10.85
CA ASP A 60 4.69 -8.46 9.88
C ASP A 60 5.76 -8.67 8.78
N LEU A 61 6.44 -7.61 8.35
CA LEU A 61 7.48 -7.67 7.33
C LEU A 61 8.77 -8.34 7.82
N ALA A 62 9.15 -8.12 9.08
CA ALA A 62 10.40 -8.65 9.64
C ALA A 62 10.57 -10.19 9.45
N PRO A 63 9.62 -11.06 9.84
CA PRO A 63 9.76 -12.50 9.61
C PRO A 63 9.78 -12.87 8.12
N VAL A 64 9.07 -12.12 7.26
CA VAL A 64 9.09 -12.34 5.81
C VAL A 64 10.48 -12.07 5.23
N VAL A 65 11.14 -11.01 5.71
CA VAL A 65 12.51 -10.67 5.33
C VAL A 65 13.51 -11.73 5.81
N GLU A 66 13.37 -12.22 7.04
CA GLU A 66 14.24 -13.29 7.55
C GLU A 66 14.05 -14.60 6.75
N GLU A 67 12.81 -14.96 6.41
CA GLU A 67 12.52 -16.19 5.66
C GLU A 67 12.97 -16.11 4.19
N ALA A 68 12.81 -14.96 3.54
CA ALA A 68 13.18 -14.79 2.14
C ALA A 68 14.70 -14.86 1.91
N GLY A 69 15.51 -14.51 2.92
CA GLY A 69 16.97 -14.52 2.81
C GLY A 69 17.47 -13.74 1.59
N ASP A 70 18.49 -14.27 0.90
CA ASP A 70 19.14 -13.62 -0.25
C ASP A 70 18.21 -13.34 -1.44
N GLU A 71 17.09 -14.05 -1.55
CA GLU A 71 16.09 -13.83 -2.61
C GLU A 71 15.39 -12.46 -2.45
N GLY A 72 15.29 -12.02 -1.19
CA GLY A 72 14.75 -10.74 -0.80
C GLY A 72 13.23 -10.63 -0.90
N VAL A 73 12.76 -9.43 -0.61
CA VAL A 73 11.34 -9.08 -0.59
C VAL A 73 11.05 -7.94 -1.57
N VAL A 74 9.93 -8.02 -2.28
CA VAL A 74 9.36 -6.92 -3.04
C VAL A 74 8.15 -6.39 -2.30
N ALA A 75 8.22 -5.15 -1.85
CA ALA A 75 7.11 -4.51 -1.15
C ALA A 75 6.16 -3.86 -2.17
N VAL A 76 4.90 -4.31 -2.19
CA VAL A 76 3.83 -3.74 -3.01
C VAL A 76 2.95 -2.89 -2.11
N MET A 77 2.82 -1.60 -2.40
CA MET A 77 2.17 -0.64 -1.52
C MET A 77 1.06 0.09 -2.27
N HIS A 78 -0.18 -0.02 -1.78
CA HIS A 78 -1.35 0.59 -2.38
C HIS A 78 -1.81 1.82 -1.60
N SER A 79 -2.19 2.90 -2.29
CA SER A 79 -2.82 4.08 -1.68
C SER A 79 -2.05 4.59 -0.44
N ALA A 80 -2.69 4.76 0.71
CA ALA A 80 -2.05 5.17 1.96
C ALA A 80 -0.93 4.22 2.43
N GLY A 81 -0.98 2.95 2.02
CA GLY A 81 0.06 1.95 2.18
C GLY A 81 1.43 2.41 1.66
N GLY A 82 1.47 3.33 0.69
CA GLY A 82 2.70 3.91 0.17
C GLY A 82 3.57 4.54 1.24
N PHE A 83 3.03 5.48 2.02
CA PHE A 83 3.82 6.22 3.00
C PHE A 83 3.97 5.46 4.33
N ILE A 84 2.95 4.74 4.80
CA ILE A 84 3.07 3.91 6.02
C ILE A 84 3.95 2.67 5.78
N GLY A 85 3.80 2.02 4.63
CA GLY A 85 4.63 0.88 4.23
C GLY A 85 6.09 1.29 4.04
N SER A 86 6.33 2.47 3.44
CA SER A 86 7.69 3.03 3.33
C SER A 86 8.31 3.33 4.70
N GLY A 87 7.51 3.84 5.65
CA GLY A 87 7.94 4.04 7.02
C GLY A 87 8.35 2.74 7.72
N ALA A 88 7.67 1.64 7.41
CA ALA A 88 7.91 0.33 8.00
C ALA A 88 9.20 -0.35 7.52
N LEU A 89 9.85 0.16 6.46
CA LEU A 89 11.07 -0.44 5.91
C LEU A 89 12.34 -0.16 6.74
N LYS A 90 12.27 0.69 7.77
CA LYS A 90 13.44 1.10 8.54
C LYS A 90 14.18 -0.10 9.14
N GLY A 91 15.43 -0.31 8.71
CA GLY A 91 16.25 -1.46 9.14
C GLY A 91 15.91 -2.79 8.46
N LEU A 92 14.94 -2.80 7.54
CA LEU A 92 14.47 -3.98 6.79
C LEU A 92 14.76 -3.88 5.28
N THR A 93 15.31 -2.76 4.81
CA THR A 93 15.84 -2.64 3.44
C THR A 93 17.05 -3.55 3.25
N SER A 94 17.29 -3.98 2.00
CA SER A 94 18.46 -4.81 1.68
C SER A 94 19.77 -4.12 2.07
N GLN A 95 19.86 -2.80 1.84
CA GLN A 95 21.02 -2.01 2.24
C GLN A 95 21.20 -1.98 3.76
N ALA A 96 20.14 -1.65 4.52
CA ALA A 96 20.24 -1.57 5.98
C ALA A 96 20.60 -2.91 6.64
N ARG A 97 20.14 -4.02 6.04
CA ARG A 97 20.51 -5.37 6.49
C ARG A 97 21.95 -5.72 6.17
N GLN A 98 22.41 -5.41 4.97
CA GLN A 98 23.81 -5.56 4.58
C GLN A 98 24.74 -4.78 5.52
N ASP A 99 24.41 -3.53 5.82
CA ASP A 99 25.17 -2.67 6.74
C ASP A 99 25.22 -3.24 8.17
N SER A 100 24.22 -4.05 8.53
CA SER A 100 24.12 -4.76 9.80
C SER A 100 24.68 -6.19 9.76
N GLY A 101 25.33 -6.60 8.67
CA GLY A 101 25.89 -7.95 8.50
C GLY A 101 24.85 -9.06 8.39
N LYS A 102 23.63 -8.73 7.94
CA LYS A 102 22.51 -9.67 7.74
C LYS A 102 22.20 -9.85 6.25
N ALA A 103 21.78 -11.05 5.88
CA ALA A 103 21.30 -11.38 4.54
C ALA A 103 19.86 -10.89 4.31
N GLY A 104 19.48 -10.71 3.03
CA GLY A 104 18.13 -10.38 2.60
C GLY A 104 17.71 -8.93 2.83
N GLY A 105 16.40 -8.69 2.73
CA GLY A 105 15.77 -7.37 2.89
C GLY A 105 14.82 -7.02 1.75
N VAL A 106 14.17 -5.86 1.88
CA VAL A 106 13.36 -5.31 0.81
C VAL A 106 14.28 -4.76 -0.28
N LYS A 107 14.16 -5.29 -1.50
CA LYS A 107 15.05 -4.98 -2.64
C LYS A 107 14.38 -4.11 -3.71
N LYS A 108 13.05 -4.10 -3.74
CA LYS A 108 12.24 -3.33 -4.69
C LYS A 108 10.93 -2.90 -4.03
N ILE A 109 10.46 -1.71 -4.39
CA ILE A 109 9.12 -1.24 -4.06
C ILE A 109 8.29 -1.15 -5.34
N ILE A 110 7.02 -1.54 -5.26
CA ILE A 110 6.03 -1.31 -6.30
C ILE A 110 4.88 -0.53 -5.68
N PHE A 111 4.78 0.74 -6.05
CA PHE A 111 3.65 1.59 -5.68
C PHE A 111 2.50 1.34 -6.65
N ILE A 112 1.28 1.21 -6.12
CA ILE A 112 0.05 1.12 -6.89
C ILE A 112 -0.84 2.26 -6.46
N THR A 113 -1.00 3.28 -7.32
CA THR A 113 -1.70 4.54 -6.99
C THR A 113 -1.46 4.96 -5.52
N ALA A 114 -0.20 5.04 -5.13
CA ALA A 114 0.19 5.17 -3.73
C ALA A 114 0.50 6.62 -3.36
N GLY A 115 0.15 7.00 -2.13
CA GLY A 115 0.63 8.24 -1.53
C GLY A 115 2.11 8.11 -1.17
N VAL A 116 2.95 9.01 -1.68
CA VAL A 116 4.37 9.09 -1.32
C VAL A 116 4.61 10.41 -0.60
N ALA A 117 5.21 10.35 0.57
CA ALA A 117 5.45 11.51 1.41
C ALA A 117 6.93 11.66 1.79
N LEU A 118 7.32 12.90 2.09
CA LEU A 118 8.64 13.24 2.64
C LEU A 118 8.62 13.16 4.17
N GLU A 119 9.78 12.99 4.80
CA GLU A 119 9.90 13.15 6.24
C GLU A 119 9.37 14.51 6.71
N GLY A 120 8.63 14.51 7.82
CA GLY A 120 7.97 15.68 8.36
C GLY A 120 6.58 15.98 7.79
N TYR A 121 6.17 15.31 6.71
CA TYR A 121 4.77 15.36 6.23
C TYR A 121 3.83 14.76 7.28
N GLU A 122 2.70 15.41 7.51
CA GLU A 122 1.61 14.93 8.37
C GLU A 122 0.33 14.89 7.53
N GLN A 123 -0.40 13.77 7.58
CA GLN A 123 -1.61 13.61 6.77
C GLN A 123 -2.67 14.62 7.20
N GLY A 124 -3.09 15.46 6.25
CA GLY A 124 -4.16 16.44 6.45
C GLY A 124 -5.52 15.96 5.94
N PRO A 125 -6.55 16.82 6.07
CA PRO A 125 -7.85 16.60 5.44
C PRO A 125 -7.75 16.42 3.93
N MET A 126 -8.58 15.52 3.38
CA MET A 126 -8.71 15.27 1.96
C MET A 126 -10.18 15.37 1.54
N GLU A 127 -10.45 15.83 0.32
CA GLU A 127 -11.82 16.02 -0.19
C GLU A 127 -12.67 14.75 -0.10
N PHE A 128 -12.07 13.58 -0.32
CA PHE A 128 -12.76 12.28 -0.29
C PHE A 128 -13.01 11.73 1.12
N PHE A 129 -12.55 12.39 2.19
CA PHE A 129 -12.85 11.95 3.56
C PHE A 129 -14.27 12.34 3.98
N ASP A 130 -15.02 11.35 4.45
CA ASP A 130 -16.31 11.49 5.12
C ASP A 130 -16.13 11.32 6.62
N TYR A 131 -16.35 12.37 7.40
CA TYR A 131 -16.04 12.40 8.83
C TYR A 131 -17.25 12.03 9.68
N HIS A 132 -17.07 11.05 10.57
CA HIS A 132 -18.09 10.55 11.49
C HIS A 132 -17.82 11.05 12.91
N GLU A 133 -18.28 12.27 13.22
CA GLU A 133 -18.01 12.91 14.52
C GLU A 133 -18.50 12.08 15.72
N SER A 134 -19.55 11.28 15.56
CA SER A 134 -20.16 10.49 16.62
C SER A 134 -19.22 9.43 17.21
N ASN A 135 -18.25 8.94 16.43
CA ASN A 135 -17.29 7.92 16.87
C ASN A 135 -15.82 8.28 16.57
N GLY A 136 -15.55 9.49 16.04
CA GLY A 136 -14.19 9.96 15.78
C GLY A 136 -13.48 9.23 14.65
N THR A 137 -14.23 8.75 13.67
CA THR A 137 -13.70 8.01 12.51
C THR A 137 -13.96 8.76 11.21
N GLN A 138 -13.38 8.28 10.13
CA GLN A 138 -13.65 8.71 8.78
C GLN A 138 -13.70 7.52 7.81
N SER A 139 -14.48 7.66 6.75
CA SER A 139 -14.55 6.71 5.62
C SER A 139 -14.35 7.44 4.29
N CYS A 140 -14.33 6.70 3.18
CA CYS A 140 -14.40 7.30 1.85
C CYS A 140 -15.81 7.84 1.57
N LYS A 141 -15.93 9.08 1.09
CA LYS A 141 -17.17 9.63 0.50
C LYS A 141 -17.50 8.88 -0.79
N ASP A 142 -18.76 8.48 -0.95
CA ASP A 142 -19.23 7.80 -2.18
C ASP A 142 -18.22 6.75 -2.72
N PRO A 143 -17.90 5.71 -1.93
CA PRO A 143 -16.85 4.75 -2.27
C PRO A 143 -17.15 4.02 -3.58
N ARG A 144 -18.43 3.87 -3.95
CA ARG A 144 -18.84 3.30 -5.22
C ARG A 144 -18.29 4.10 -6.40
N SER A 145 -18.41 5.43 -6.36
CA SER A 145 -17.94 6.32 -7.42
C SER A 145 -16.44 6.57 -7.35
N LEU A 146 -15.87 6.71 -6.14
CA LEU A 146 -14.47 7.13 -6.00
C LEU A 146 -13.49 5.95 -6.02
N LEU A 147 -13.74 4.87 -5.26
CA LEU A 147 -12.83 3.71 -5.19
C LEU A 147 -13.10 2.73 -6.33
N TYR A 148 -14.37 2.46 -6.61
CA TYR A 148 -14.80 1.48 -7.61
C TYR A 148 -15.34 2.12 -8.90
N GLY A 149 -14.92 3.35 -9.22
CA GLY A 149 -15.51 4.16 -10.30
C GLY A 149 -15.46 3.55 -11.71
N ASP A 150 -14.59 2.55 -11.93
CA ASP A 150 -14.40 1.78 -13.16
C ASP A 150 -15.08 0.40 -13.16
N PHE A 151 -15.75 0.02 -12.06
CA PHE A 151 -16.50 -1.23 -11.92
C PHE A 151 -17.95 -1.06 -12.37
N SER A 152 -18.60 -2.15 -12.79
CA SER A 152 -20.07 -2.20 -12.83
C SER A 152 -20.67 -2.15 -11.42
N ASP A 153 -21.95 -1.83 -11.32
CA ASP A 153 -22.65 -1.83 -10.02
C ASP A 153 -22.69 -3.22 -9.38
N GLU A 154 -22.81 -4.27 -10.21
CA GLU A 154 -22.80 -5.66 -9.76
C GLU A 154 -21.46 -6.02 -9.13
N GLU A 155 -20.35 -5.81 -9.84
CA GLU A 155 -19.01 -6.10 -9.32
C GLU A 155 -18.69 -5.25 -8.08
N ALA A 156 -18.99 -3.94 -8.10
CA ALA A 156 -18.74 -3.08 -6.95
C ALA A 156 -19.52 -3.53 -5.70
N SER A 157 -20.75 -4.03 -5.87
CA SER A 157 -21.59 -4.49 -4.75
C SER A 157 -21.00 -5.66 -3.97
N GLU A 158 -20.11 -6.45 -4.59
CA GLU A 158 -19.42 -7.56 -3.93
C GLU A 158 -18.38 -7.07 -2.92
N TRP A 159 -17.73 -5.94 -3.19
CA TRP A 159 -16.57 -5.46 -2.44
C TRP A 159 -16.89 -4.32 -1.47
N LEU A 160 -17.89 -3.49 -1.79
CA LEU A 160 -18.31 -2.35 -0.96
C LEU A 160 -18.56 -2.71 0.51
N PRO A 161 -19.25 -3.83 0.86
CA PRO A 161 -19.48 -4.20 2.27
C PRO A 161 -18.20 -4.53 3.05
N GLY A 162 -17.10 -4.83 2.36
CA GLY A 162 -15.81 -5.13 2.98
C GLY A 162 -15.05 -3.89 3.45
N LEU A 163 -15.39 -2.70 2.91
CA LEU A 163 -14.75 -1.45 3.30
C LEU A 163 -15.01 -1.12 4.78
N GLN A 164 -13.96 -0.65 5.45
CA GLN A 164 -13.98 -0.24 6.84
C GLN A 164 -13.80 1.27 6.96
N HIS A 165 -13.72 1.75 8.20
CA HIS A 165 -13.37 3.14 8.52
C HIS A 165 -11.93 3.22 9.05
N GLN A 166 -11.47 4.45 9.21
CA GLN A 166 -10.15 4.79 9.75
C GLN A 166 -10.33 5.84 10.85
N ALA A 167 -9.43 5.91 11.82
CA ALA A 167 -9.51 6.99 12.82
C ALA A 167 -9.29 8.37 12.17
N ASP A 168 -10.17 9.33 12.48
CA ASP A 168 -10.06 10.73 12.06
C ASP A 168 -9.08 11.48 12.98
N ARG A 169 -9.30 11.36 14.29
CA ARG A 169 -8.57 12.13 15.30
C ARG A 169 -7.42 11.34 15.88
N GLY A 170 -6.27 12.01 16.02
CA GLY A 170 -5.10 11.43 16.67
C GLY A 170 -4.42 10.31 15.88
N TRP A 171 -4.88 10.02 14.66
CA TRP A 171 -4.24 9.04 13.79
C TRP A 171 -2.97 9.60 13.16
N ALA A 172 -3.06 10.77 12.53
CA ALA A 172 -1.93 11.35 11.79
C ALA A 172 -0.76 11.70 12.73
N THR A 173 0.42 11.20 12.37
CA THR A 173 1.71 11.64 12.92
C THR A 173 2.58 12.11 11.76
N LYS A 174 3.73 12.73 12.08
CA LYS A 174 4.71 13.10 11.06
C LYS A 174 5.44 11.86 10.54
N VAL A 175 5.56 11.72 9.23
CA VAL A 175 6.44 10.74 8.59
C VAL A 175 7.85 10.89 9.15
N GLN A 176 8.38 9.82 9.75
CA GLN A 176 9.72 9.81 10.37
C GLN A 176 10.80 9.19 9.47
N TYR A 177 10.41 8.40 8.47
CA TYR A 177 11.33 7.64 7.63
C TYR A 177 10.71 7.34 6.27
N CYS A 178 11.52 7.43 5.21
CA CYS A 178 11.11 7.22 3.83
C CYS A 178 11.93 6.09 3.19
N GLY A 179 11.51 4.83 3.36
CA GLY A 179 12.24 3.67 2.81
C GLY A 179 12.42 3.69 1.28
N TRP A 180 11.56 4.40 0.57
CA TRP A 180 11.68 4.62 -0.89
C TRP A 180 12.92 5.41 -1.30
N ARG A 181 13.63 6.06 -0.36
CA ARG A 181 14.93 6.69 -0.63
C ARG A 181 16.07 5.70 -0.77
N GLU A 182 15.93 4.51 -0.18
CA GLU A 182 16.97 3.47 -0.15
C GLU A 182 16.69 2.32 -1.12
N VAL A 183 15.43 2.13 -1.49
CA VAL A 183 14.98 0.99 -2.30
C VAL A 183 14.45 1.49 -3.64
N PRO A 184 14.96 0.96 -4.77
CA PRO A 184 14.45 1.35 -6.09
C PRO A 184 12.97 1.01 -6.22
N SER A 185 12.23 1.86 -6.92
CA SER A 185 10.77 1.74 -7.01
C SER A 185 10.23 1.79 -8.43
N VAL A 186 9.09 1.11 -8.63
CA VAL A 186 8.21 1.24 -9.79
C VAL A 186 6.89 1.81 -9.29
N TYR A 187 6.25 2.67 -10.06
CA TYR A 187 4.97 3.27 -9.74
C TYR A 187 3.96 2.92 -10.84
N ILE A 188 2.88 2.26 -10.46
CA ILE A 188 1.73 1.96 -11.31
C ILE A 188 0.74 3.10 -11.17
N ILE A 189 0.68 3.95 -12.20
CA ILE A 189 -0.29 5.03 -12.34
C ILE A 189 -1.61 4.47 -12.87
N CYS A 190 -2.69 4.71 -12.14
CA CYS A 190 -4.05 4.35 -12.55
C CYS A 190 -4.73 5.59 -13.14
N GLU A 191 -4.91 5.64 -14.46
CA GLU A 191 -5.29 6.85 -15.20
C GLU A 191 -6.73 7.30 -14.92
N GLY A 192 -7.61 6.36 -14.52
CA GLY A 192 -9.01 6.60 -14.16
C GLY A 192 -9.25 6.79 -12.66
N ASP A 193 -8.20 6.89 -11.84
CA ASP A 193 -8.31 7.04 -10.40
C ASP A 193 -8.93 8.39 -10.00
N ARG A 194 -9.98 8.33 -9.18
CA ARG A 194 -10.75 9.50 -8.71
C ARG A 194 -10.40 9.91 -7.27
N ILE A 195 -9.60 9.13 -6.56
CA ILE A 195 -9.05 9.47 -5.24
C ILE A 195 -7.72 10.20 -5.40
N LEU A 196 -6.82 9.63 -6.20
CA LEU A 196 -5.52 10.20 -6.54
C LEU A 196 -5.47 10.42 -8.05
N PRO A 197 -5.80 11.62 -8.56
CA PRO A 197 -5.72 11.90 -9.99
C PRO A 197 -4.34 11.61 -10.57
N ALA A 198 -4.27 11.25 -11.86
CA ALA A 198 -3.03 10.83 -12.52
C ALA A 198 -1.89 11.85 -12.36
N GLU A 199 -2.18 13.15 -12.41
CA GLU A 199 -1.17 14.21 -12.23
C GLU A 199 -0.59 14.21 -10.80
N LEU A 200 -1.39 13.87 -9.79
CA LEU A 200 -0.91 13.72 -8.42
C LEU A 200 -0.05 12.47 -8.28
N GLN A 201 -0.46 11.37 -8.90
CA GLN A 201 0.33 10.14 -8.96
C GLN A 201 1.69 10.36 -9.66
N GLU A 202 1.73 11.09 -10.78
CA GLU A 202 2.97 11.47 -11.48
C GLU A 202 3.91 12.27 -10.57
N ARG A 203 3.37 13.17 -9.74
CA ARG A 203 4.17 13.90 -8.74
C ARG A 203 4.73 12.98 -7.66
N PHE A 204 3.96 11.99 -7.19
CA PHE A 204 4.45 11.00 -6.22
C PHE A 204 5.51 10.09 -6.82
N ALA A 205 5.31 9.61 -8.06
CA ALA A 205 6.32 8.83 -8.77
C ALA A 205 7.61 9.63 -8.99
N GLY A 206 7.50 10.90 -9.40
CA GLY A 206 8.64 11.80 -9.55
C GLY A 206 9.37 12.08 -8.23
N LEU A 207 8.62 12.22 -7.13
CA LEU A 207 9.19 12.38 -5.78
C LEU A 207 10.04 11.18 -5.36
N ALA A 208 9.56 9.96 -5.64
CA ALA A 208 10.27 8.72 -5.35
C ALA A 208 11.34 8.35 -6.39
N GLY A 209 11.41 9.07 -7.52
CA GLY A 209 12.28 8.70 -8.65
C GLY A 209 11.91 7.35 -9.28
N SER A 210 10.62 6.98 -9.22
CA SER A 210 10.15 5.68 -9.69
C SER A 210 10.13 5.56 -11.20
N GLU A 211 10.37 4.34 -11.70
CA GLU A 211 9.95 3.95 -13.04
C GLU A 211 8.42 3.96 -13.13
N ILE A 212 7.83 4.50 -14.19
CA ILE A 212 6.38 4.69 -14.31
C ILE A 212 5.78 3.66 -15.25
N MET A 213 4.73 2.97 -14.78
CA MET A 213 3.85 2.11 -15.57
C MET A 213 2.45 2.70 -15.55
N LYS A 214 1.79 2.84 -16.70
CA LYS A 214 0.41 3.38 -16.78
C LYS A 214 -0.62 2.26 -17.02
N VAL A 215 -1.74 2.34 -16.31
CA VAL A 215 -2.86 1.41 -16.43
C VAL A 215 -4.15 2.21 -16.53
N ASP A 216 -4.92 1.95 -17.57
CA ASP A 216 -6.30 2.44 -17.72
C ASP A 216 -7.23 1.70 -16.74
N ALA A 217 -7.29 2.21 -15.51
CA ALA A 217 -8.08 1.68 -14.40
C ALA A 217 -8.32 2.76 -13.33
N GLY A 218 -9.29 2.50 -12.45
CA GLY A 218 -9.57 3.26 -11.25
C GLY A 218 -8.67 2.89 -10.06
N HIS A 219 -9.09 3.26 -8.86
CA HIS A 219 -8.30 3.10 -7.64
C HIS A 219 -8.05 1.62 -7.29
N MET A 220 -9.10 0.80 -7.38
CA MET A 220 -9.06 -0.62 -7.00
C MET A 220 -8.53 -1.54 -8.12
N VAL A 221 -7.42 -1.14 -8.76
CA VAL A 221 -6.82 -1.78 -9.94
C VAL A 221 -6.38 -3.24 -9.69
N GLN A 222 -6.07 -3.59 -8.44
CA GLN A 222 -5.75 -4.95 -8.02
C GLN A 222 -6.92 -5.92 -8.24
N LEU A 223 -8.16 -5.40 -8.31
CA LEU A 223 -9.37 -6.15 -8.62
C LEU A 223 -9.78 -5.98 -10.09
N SER A 224 -9.79 -4.76 -10.65
CA SER A 224 -10.27 -4.53 -12.02
C SER A 224 -9.28 -4.98 -13.12
N GLN A 225 -7.98 -5.01 -12.82
CA GLN A 225 -6.92 -5.34 -13.76
C GLN A 225 -5.90 -6.33 -13.17
N THR A 226 -6.37 -7.32 -12.37
CA THR A 226 -5.54 -8.25 -11.59
C THR A 226 -4.37 -8.84 -12.39
N GLU A 227 -4.64 -9.44 -13.55
CA GLU A 227 -3.59 -10.10 -14.35
C GLU A 227 -2.55 -9.12 -14.91
N LYS A 228 -2.97 -7.90 -15.26
CA LYS A 228 -2.07 -6.86 -15.75
C LYS A 228 -1.16 -6.37 -14.62
N VAL A 229 -1.72 -6.12 -13.44
CA VAL A 229 -0.95 -5.73 -12.24
C VAL A 229 0.01 -6.85 -11.82
N ALA A 230 -0.45 -8.11 -11.77
CA ALA A 230 0.38 -9.26 -11.47
C ALA A 230 1.54 -9.42 -12.47
N GLY A 231 1.28 -9.19 -13.76
CA GLY A 231 2.29 -9.18 -14.82
C GLY A 231 3.36 -8.11 -14.60
N ILE A 232 2.95 -6.87 -14.27
CA ILE A 232 3.88 -5.77 -13.96
C ILE A 232 4.70 -6.11 -12.71
N ILE A 233 4.07 -6.61 -11.65
CA ILE A 233 4.79 -7.01 -10.43
C ILE A 233 5.83 -8.08 -10.75
N ALA A 234 5.43 -9.14 -11.45
CA ALA A 234 6.31 -10.24 -11.81
C ALA A 234 7.50 -9.80 -12.68
N SER A 235 7.30 -8.87 -13.63
CA SER A 235 8.37 -8.40 -14.51
C SER A 235 9.41 -7.54 -13.80
N HIS A 236 9.05 -6.92 -12.66
CA HIS A 236 9.93 -6.03 -11.89
C HIS A 236 10.39 -6.63 -10.55
N ALA A 237 9.97 -7.87 -10.23
CA ALA A 237 10.33 -8.54 -8.99
C ALA A 237 11.75 -9.14 -9.02
N ASN A 238 12.27 -9.48 -10.20
CA ASN A 238 13.58 -10.14 -10.34
C ASN A 238 14.74 -9.17 -10.10
#